data_AF-A0A6J7ZS14-F1
#
_entry.id   AF-A0A6J7ZS14-F1
#
_cell.length_a   1.000
_cell.length_b   1.000
_cell.length_c   1.000
_cell.angle_alpha   90.00
_cell.angle_beta   90.00
_cell.angle_gamma   90.00
#
_symmetry.space_group_name_H-M   'P 1'
#
loop_
_entity.id
_entity.type
_entity.pdbx_description
1 polymer ?
#
loop_
_entity_poly.entity_id
_entity_poly.type
_entity_poly.pdbx_seq_one_letter_code
_entity_poly.pdbx_strand_id
1 'polypeptide(L)'
;MRLSATTLTVVLLSTQQYIPSPAMSYCMTVGCSHPENLNSAEYCQGCGQFLLLQNRYLAIKPLSRGGFGRTFLAIDQQIPSHPHCVIKQFFVQYENPQDYQTAAKLFRQEAVRLDQLGKHPQIPQLLAHFEQNKQLFIIQEYIQGKTLFDELKQDGLFTEQKIWQVLKQILPILQFIHEQNIIHRDIKPANLMRRCSLPSSGENSLDTVVDLTQIPPTIPMRDQEQAQISAKLKSTIYPILSPENSDLQTSTDFNKNDIVLIDFGISKLLTGTALLHSGTIVGTPEFMAPEQMRGTVYPASDLYSLGLTCLYLITGISPGKLYDDHDEKWNWRSYLIPQQIISDRLETVLNKLIVIAINQRYKSAEEVLTAIQSSETPVNIAVKPVIPIKKTSAKVVQTPAKTPNLLERIKQNLGYQPLNDPLKSAVGVDYTQLQTLLAQKRWKQADQETWFVLCQALKKSKKTYLYAQDLANLPCEDLQTINHLWVKYSNSRFGFSIQNQIYQTVEGDYGKFCQQVGWLTYNPNNPDYGIEYKTSAPTGHLPTRNWIVSTGKWWKNLEILAEKLETCKIN
;
A
#
# COMPACT_ATOMS: atom_id res chain seq x y z
N MET A 1 64.31 21.98 -43.37
CA MET A 1 63.50 21.83 -44.61
C MET A 1 62.10 21.40 -44.17
N ARG A 2 61.14 22.34 -44.09
CA ARG A 2 60.10 22.69 -45.09
C ARG A 2 58.87 21.77 -45.07
N LEU A 3 57.74 22.36 -44.63
CA LEU A 3 56.34 22.25 -45.15
C LEU A 3 55.62 20.89 -44.96
N SER A 4 54.29 20.75 -44.79
CA SER A 4 53.10 21.62 -44.67
C SER A 4 51.86 20.71 -44.42
N ALA A 5 50.75 21.32 -44.01
CA ALA A 5 49.36 20.87 -43.89
C ALA A 5 48.83 19.96 -45.05
N THR A 6 47.71 19.22 -44.99
CA THR A 6 46.34 19.62 -44.60
C THR A 6 45.37 18.39 -44.67
N THR A 7 44.36 18.37 -43.80
CA THR A 7 42.96 17.87 -43.96
C THR A 7 42.65 16.40 -44.33
N LEU A 8 41.99 15.69 -43.39
CA LEU A 8 40.73 15.00 -43.73
C LEU A 8 39.78 14.99 -42.53
N THR A 9 38.71 15.75 -42.69
CA THR A 9 37.52 15.83 -41.83
C THR A 9 36.76 14.51 -41.91
N VAL A 10 36.49 13.85 -40.78
CA VAL A 10 35.37 12.90 -40.68
C VAL A 10 34.50 13.27 -39.49
N VAL A 11 33.29 13.63 -39.87
CA VAL A 11 32.09 14.00 -39.14
C VAL A 11 31.77 13.06 -37.98
N LEU A 12 31.39 13.66 -36.86
CA LEU A 12 30.71 13.06 -35.72
C LEU A 12 29.51 12.20 -36.16
N LEU A 13 29.54 10.90 -35.86
CA LEU A 13 28.33 10.15 -35.57
C LEU A 13 28.46 9.57 -34.17
N SER A 14 27.71 10.19 -33.27
CA SER A 14 27.46 9.74 -31.91
C SER A 14 26.93 8.31 -31.91
N THR A 15 27.75 7.37 -31.46
CA THR A 15 27.26 6.17 -30.81
C THR A 15 27.67 6.28 -29.36
N GLN A 16 26.78 6.83 -28.53
CA GLN A 16 26.83 6.63 -27.09
C GLN A 16 26.77 5.12 -26.87
N GLN A 17 27.95 4.50 -26.75
CA GLN A 17 28.08 3.20 -26.12
C GLN A 17 27.48 3.35 -24.72
N TYR A 18 26.42 2.58 -24.50
CA TYR A 18 25.79 2.40 -23.21
C TYR A 18 26.84 1.79 -22.26
N ILE A 19 27.57 2.66 -21.56
CA ILE A 19 28.41 2.25 -20.43
C ILE A 19 27.43 1.71 -19.39
N PRO A 20 27.49 0.42 -19.01
CA PRO A 20 26.64 -0.08 -17.93
C PRO A 20 26.98 0.73 -16.68
N SER A 21 25.98 1.45 -16.15
CA SER A 21 26.13 2.26 -14.94
C SER A 21 26.79 1.39 -13.86
N PRO A 22 27.89 1.83 -13.22
CA PRO A 22 28.53 1.03 -12.18
C PRO A 22 27.48 0.78 -11.08
N ALA A 23 27.37 -0.47 -10.64
CA ALA A 23 26.58 -0.76 -9.45
C ALA A 23 27.07 0.18 -8.32
N MET A 24 26.13 0.83 -7.64
CA MET A 24 26.40 1.83 -6.61
C MET A 24 26.09 1.20 -5.25
N SER A 25 26.91 1.49 -4.24
CA SER A 25 26.60 1.16 -2.85
C SER A 25 25.72 2.25 -2.24
N TYR A 26 24.85 1.87 -1.31
CA TYR A 26 23.86 2.75 -0.72
C TYR A 26 24.02 2.86 0.80
N CYS A 27 24.13 4.08 1.29
CA CYS A 27 24.25 4.38 2.71
C CYS A 27 22.91 4.21 3.43
N MET A 28 22.90 3.35 4.45
CA MET A 28 21.72 3.11 5.28
C MET A 28 21.57 4.09 6.45
N THR A 29 22.56 4.96 6.66
CA THR A 29 22.52 5.98 7.71
C THR A 29 21.30 6.88 7.52
N VAL A 30 20.54 7.06 8.60
CA VAL A 30 19.39 7.96 8.64
C VAL A 30 19.87 9.40 8.51
N GLY A 31 19.28 10.17 7.60
CA GLY A 31 19.61 11.59 7.43
C GLY A 31 20.85 11.87 6.59
N CYS A 32 21.44 10.86 5.93
CA CYS A 32 22.51 11.09 4.97
C CYS A 32 22.00 11.90 3.77
N SER A 33 22.66 13.03 3.46
CA SER A 33 22.29 13.91 2.35
C SER A 33 22.69 13.36 0.98
N HIS A 34 23.74 12.53 0.93
CA HIS A 34 24.29 11.92 -0.28
C HIS A 34 24.53 10.42 -0.05
N PRO A 35 23.47 9.59 -0.14
CA PRO A 35 23.55 8.19 0.25
C PRO A 35 24.13 7.27 -0.84
N GLU A 36 24.27 7.72 -2.08
CA GLU A 36 24.84 6.93 -3.17
C GLU A 36 26.36 7.03 -3.17
N ASN A 37 27.05 5.89 -3.31
CA ASN A 37 28.50 5.80 -3.26
C ASN A 37 29.02 4.81 -4.32
N LEU A 38 30.30 4.92 -4.67
CA LEU A 38 30.96 3.93 -5.52
C LEU A 38 31.07 2.58 -4.80
N ASN A 39 31.06 1.47 -5.54
CA ASN A 39 31.19 0.13 -4.96
C ASN A 39 32.50 -0.11 -4.20
N SER A 40 33.58 0.58 -4.56
CA SER A 40 34.87 0.50 -3.87
C SER A 40 34.92 1.32 -2.58
N ALA A 41 33.89 2.12 -2.29
CA ALA A 41 33.86 2.92 -1.08
C ALA A 41 33.56 2.03 0.14
N GLU A 42 34.45 2.03 1.11
CA GLU A 42 34.21 1.42 2.43
C GLU A 42 33.40 2.34 3.34
N TYR A 43 33.56 3.65 3.17
CA TYR A 43 32.90 4.70 3.94
C TYR A 43 32.04 5.57 3.03
N CYS A 44 30.89 5.99 3.54
CA CYS A 44 29.99 6.88 2.85
C CYS A 44 30.63 8.25 2.66
N GLN A 45 30.69 8.74 1.41
CA GLN A 45 31.23 10.06 1.09
C GLN A 45 30.38 11.21 1.64
N GLY A 46 29.08 10.99 1.84
CA GLY A 46 28.16 12.01 2.35
C GLY A 46 28.14 12.16 3.88
N CYS A 47 28.38 11.09 4.65
CA CYS A 47 28.28 11.13 6.12
C CYS A 47 29.43 10.45 6.88
N GLY A 48 30.42 9.89 6.18
CA GLY A 48 31.58 9.22 6.77
C GLY A 48 31.29 7.87 7.45
N GLN A 49 30.04 7.40 7.45
CA GLN A 49 29.68 6.12 8.07
C GLN A 49 30.15 4.93 7.23
N PHE A 50 30.58 3.86 7.89
CA PHE A 50 30.96 2.61 7.24
C PHE A 50 29.76 1.97 6.53
N LEU A 51 29.95 1.53 5.28
CA LEU A 51 28.87 1.10 4.39
C LEU A 51 28.48 -0.38 4.59
N LEU A 52 29.39 -1.22 5.06
CA LEU A 52 29.11 -2.64 5.34
C LEU A 52 28.41 -2.79 6.70
N LEU A 53 27.21 -3.36 6.67
CA LEU A 53 26.46 -3.71 7.86
C LEU A 53 26.96 -5.06 8.40
N GLN A 54 27.28 -5.13 9.69
CA GLN A 54 27.89 -6.32 10.34
C GLN A 54 29.12 -6.87 9.59
N ASN A 55 29.90 -6.00 8.91
CA ASN A 55 31.03 -6.42 8.06
C ASN A 55 30.66 -7.50 7.03
N ARG A 56 29.40 -7.52 6.59
CA ARG A 56 28.85 -8.60 5.76
C ARG A 56 27.90 -8.10 4.68
N TYR A 57 26.92 -7.28 5.04
CA TYR A 57 25.86 -6.90 4.10
C TYR A 57 26.10 -5.51 3.53
N LEU A 58 26.22 -5.41 2.21
CA LEU A 58 26.35 -4.14 1.50
C LEU A 58 25.00 -3.78 0.86
N ALA A 59 24.34 -2.72 1.33
CA ALA A 59 23.15 -2.22 0.67
C ALA A 59 23.52 -1.58 -0.67
N ILE A 60 22.70 -1.84 -1.70
CA ILE A 60 22.93 -1.34 -3.07
C ILE A 60 21.77 -0.48 -3.59
N LYS A 61 20.54 -0.72 -3.11
CA LYS A 61 19.38 0.04 -3.60
C LYS A 61 18.25 0.09 -2.57
N PRO A 62 17.64 1.26 -2.31
CA PRO A 62 16.40 1.33 -1.54
C PRO A 62 15.24 0.72 -2.36
N LEU A 63 14.50 -0.20 -1.75
CA LEU A 63 13.33 -0.86 -2.37
C LEU A 63 12.03 -0.19 -1.93
N SER A 64 11.90 0.10 -0.63
CA SER A 64 10.70 0.74 -0.09
C SER A 64 10.98 1.48 1.22
N ARG A 65 10.06 2.39 1.58
CA ARG A 65 10.04 3.09 2.86
C ARG A 65 8.61 3.08 3.38
N GLY A 66 8.37 2.33 4.46
CA GLY A 66 7.12 2.31 5.20
C GLY A 66 7.24 3.15 6.48
N GLY A 67 6.14 3.33 7.22
CA GLY A 67 6.21 4.09 8.47
C GLY A 67 6.69 3.29 9.69
N PHE A 68 7.12 2.03 9.51
CA PHE A 68 7.84 1.26 10.53
C PHE A 68 9.31 0.98 10.16
N GLY A 69 9.74 1.28 8.92
CA GLY A 69 11.05 0.84 8.44
C GLY A 69 11.40 1.22 7.00
N ARG A 70 12.68 1.00 6.66
CA ARG A 70 13.23 1.10 5.30
C ARG A 70 13.64 -0.29 4.83
N THR A 71 13.41 -0.59 3.57
CA THR A 71 13.79 -1.87 2.95
C THR A 71 14.76 -1.63 1.82
N PHE A 72 15.83 -2.43 1.73
CA PHE A 72 16.89 -2.32 0.74
C PHE A 72 17.18 -3.66 0.10
N LEU A 73 17.58 -3.60 -1.16
CA LEU A 73 18.34 -4.66 -1.81
C LEU A 73 19.79 -4.54 -1.35
N ALA A 74 20.40 -5.66 -1.02
CA ALA A 74 21.76 -5.76 -0.56
C ALA A 74 22.46 -7.01 -1.12
N ILE A 75 23.77 -7.07 -0.92
CA ILE A 75 24.63 -8.21 -1.26
C ILE A 75 25.25 -8.74 0.03
N ASP A 76 25.23 -10.05 0.21
CA ASP A 76 26.03 -10.71 1.24
C ASP A 76 27.47 -10.92 0.74
N GLN A 77 28.40 -10.13 1.25
CA GLN A 77 29.81 -10.11 0.85
C GLN A 77 30.62 -11.29 1.41
N GLN A 78 30.09 -12.02 2.40
CA GLN A 78 30.83 -13.13 3.02
C GLN A 78 30.57 -14.47 2.34
N ILE A 79 29.52 -14.57 1.53
CA ILE A 79 29.25 -15.76 0.72
C ILE A 79 29.93 -15.58 -0.64
N PRO A 80 30.79 -16.51 -1.11
CA PRO A 80 31.56 -16.33 -2.35
C PRO A 80 30.72 -16.03 -3.61
N SER A 81 29.48 -16.50 -3.66
CA SER A 81 28.56 -16.21 -4.77
C SER A 81 27.97 -14.79 -4.75
N HIS A 82 28.22 -14.01 -3.69
CA HIS A 82 27.69 -12.66 -3.48
C HIS A 82 26.17 -12.58 -3.68
N PRO A 83 25.38 -13.43 -3.00
CA PRO A 83 23.95 -13.51 -3.24
C PRO A 83 23.26 -12.22 -2.82
N HIS A 84 22.21 -11.85 -3.58
CA HIS A 84 21.32 -10.78 -3.18
C HIS A 84 20.51 -11.17 -1.95
N CYS A 85 20.30 -10.21 -1.06
CA CYS A 85 19.43 -10.31 0.10
C CYS A 85 18.63 -9.02 0.29
N VAL A 86 17.60 -9.09 1.13
CA VAL A 86 16.80 -7.93 1.52
C VAL A 86 17.17 -7.53 2.94
N ILE A 87 17.52 -6.25 3.12
CA ILE A 87 17.69 -5.65 4.45
C ILE A 87 16.44 -4.88 4.79
N LYS A 88 15.78 -5.24 5.89
CA LYS A 88 14.77 -4.41 6.54
C LYS A 88 15.41 -3.73 7.74
N GLN A 89 15.33 -2.40 7.77
CA GLN A 89 15.82 -1.56 8.85
C GLN A 89 14.62 -0.95 9.58
N PHE A 90 14.53 -1.18 10.89
CA PHE A 90 13.56 -0.50 11.73
C PHE A 90 13.85 1.00 11.76
N PHE A 91 12.88 1.81 11.36
CA PHE A 91 13.07 3.25 11.20
C PHE A 91 11.79 3.98 11.57
N VAL A 92 11.70 4.40 12.83
CA VAL A 92 10.62 5.28 13.33
C VAL A 92 11.14 6.25 14.38
N GLN A 93 10.71 7.51 14.28
CA GLN A 93 10.90 8.52 15.31
C GLN A 93 9.59 8.66 16.09
N TYR A 94 9.48 7.98 17.23
CA TYR A 94 8.37 8.17 18.16
C TYR A 94 8.80 9.15 19.26
N GLU A 95 7.96 10.14 19.55
CA GLU A 95 8.14 11.01 20.72
C GLU A 95 7.88 10.25 22.03
N ASN A 96 6.99 9.24 21.98
CA ASN A 96 6.65 8.39 23.11
C ASN A 96 7.51 7.10 23.15
N PRO A 97 8.28 6.86 24.23
CA PRO A 97 9.07 5.63 24.38
C PRO A 97 8.27 4.34 24.31
N GLN A 98 7.00 4.34 24.75
CA GLN A 98 6.14 3.15 24.76
C GLN A 98 5.75 2.72 23.34
N ASP A 99 5.51 3.69 22.46
CA ASP A 99 5.16 3.44 21.06
C ASP A 99 6.37 2.88 20.31
N TYR A 100 7.57 3.41 20.58
CA TYR A 100 8.83 2.85 20.09
C TYR A 100 9.01 1.41 20.51
N GLN A 101 8.88 1.09 21.80
CA GLN A 101 9.05 -0.27 22.32
C GLN A 101 8.05 -1.24 21.67
N THR A 102 6.81 -0.79 21.48
CA THR A 102 5.77 -1.61 20.84
C THR A 102 6.10 -1.88 19.38
N ALA A 103 6.47 -0.86 18.61
CA ALA A 103 6.87 -1.00 17.22
C ALA A 103 8.14 -1.86 17.05
N ALA A 104 9.14 -1.67 17.92
CA ALA A 104 10.36 -2.47 17.94
C ALA A 104 10.09 -3.94 18.30
N LYS A 105 9.21 -4.21 19.28
CA LYS A 105 8.77 -5.57 19.63
C LYS A 105 8.10 -6.24 18.44
N LEU A 106 7.21 -5.54 17.78
CA LEU A 106 6.52 -6.03 16.60
C LEU A 106 7.50 -6.30 15.44
N PHE A 107 8.52 -5.46 15.26
CA PHE A 107 9.58 -5.70 14.25
C PHE A 107 10.34 -6.98 14.55
N ARG A 108 10.75 -7.20 15.80
CA ARG A 108 11.39 -8.46 16.21
C ARG A 108 10.48 -9.68 16.01
N GLN A 109 9.16 -9.52 16.16
CA GLN A 109 8.21 -10.63 15.92
C GLN A 109 8.20 -11.11 14.46
N GLU A 110 8.53 -10.26 13.49
CA GLU A 110 8.64 -10.71 12.10
C GLU A 110 9.75 -11.76 11.94
N ALA A 111 10.93 -11.49 12.50
CA ALA A 111 12.04 -12.44 12.50
C ALA A 111 11.64 -13.75 13.21
N VAL A 112 11.00 -13.66 14.38
CA VAL A 112 10.55 -14.84 15.14
C VAL A 112 9.56 -15.68 14.32
N ARG A 113 8.61 -15.08 13.60
CA ARG A 113 7.65 -15.81 12.76
C ARG A 113 8.34 -16.51 11.60
N LEU A 114 9.25 -15.83 10.92
CA LEU A 114 10.01 -16.43 9.81
C LEU A 114 10.90 -17.58 10.29
N ASP A 115 11.52 -17.43 11.46
CA ASP A 115 12.31 -18.49 12.10
C ASP A 115 11.44 -19.71 12.45
N GLN A 116 10.25 -19.48 13.03
CA GLN A 116 9.28 -20.54 13.33
C GLN A 116 8.79 -21.29 12.08
N LEU A 117 8.58 -20.58 10.97
CA LEU A 117 8.14 -21.18 9.70
C LEU A 117 9.25 -21.98 9.01
N GLY A 118 10.51 -21.73 9.36
CA GLY A 118 11.65 -22.44 8.77
C GLY A 118 11.79 -22.21 7.27
N LYS A 119 12.25 -23.24 6.55
CA LYS A 119 12.42 -23.17 5.09
C LYS A 119 11.12 -23.56 4.40
N HIS A 120 10.63 -22.68 3.52
CA HIS A 120 9.46 -22.95 2.69
C HIS A 120 9.63 -22.27 1.32
N PRO A 121 9.31 -22.94 0.19
CA PRO A 121 9.67 -22.45 -1.14
C PRO A 121 9.00 -21.11 -1.54
N GLN A 122 7.82 -20.85 -0.97
CA GLN A 122 7.00 -19.66 -1.25
C GLN A 122 6.96 -18.67 -0.08
N ILE A 123 7.92 -18.74 0.86
CA ILE A 123 8.08 -17.78 1.97
C ILE A 123 9.58 -17.41 2.04
N PRO A 124 9.96 -16.12 2.09
CA PRO A 124 11.36 -15.72 2.16
C PRO A 124 12.05 -16.29 3.40
N GLN A 125 13.21 -16.91 3.22
CA GLN A 125 14.00 -17.40 4.34
C GLN A 125 14.54 -16.23 5.19
N LEU A 126 14.50 -16.35 6.52
CA LEU A 126 15.27 -15.50 7.43
C LEU A 126 16.76 -15.86 7.34
N LEU A 127 17.61 -14.90 7.01
CA LEU A 127 19.06 -15.08 6.92
C LEU A 127 19.77 -14.62 8.19
N ALA A 128 19.34 -13.50 8.77
CA ALA A 128 19.84 -12.98 10.03
C ALA A 128 18.88 -11.96 10.64
N HIS A 129 19.01 -11.72 11.94
CA HIS A 129 18.43 -10.55 12.60
C HIS A 129 19.43 -10.06 13.66
N PHE A 130 19.55 -8.74 13.82
CA PHE A 130 20.50 -8.17 14.78
C PHE A 130 20.18 -6.71 15.09
N GLU A 131 20.85 -6.17 16.11
CA GLU A 131 20.85 -4.76 16.45
C GLU A 131 22.25 -4.18 16.25
N GLN A 132 22.36 -3.05 15.55
CA GLN A 132 23.62 -2.32 15.36
C GLN A 132 23.35 -0.83 15.49
N ASN A 133 24.17 -0.10 16.25
CA ASN A 133 24.02 1.35 16.46
C ASN A 133 22.60 1.77 16.91
N LYS A 134 21.97 0.97 17.79
CA LYS A 134 20.58 1.16 18.28
C LYS A 134 19.51 1.06 17.18
N GLN A 135 19.83 0.44 16.05
CA GLN A 135 18.91 0.17 14.96
C GLN A 135 18.72 -1.34 14.80
N LEU A 136 17.48 -1.76 14.55
CA LEU A 136 17.13 -3.16 14.38
C LEU A 136 17.12 -3.51 12.90
N PHE A 137 17.67 -4.68 12.57
CA PHE A 137 17.77 -5.17 11.21
C PHE A 137 17.27 -6.60 11.10
N ILE A 138 16.59 -6.90 9.99
CA ILE A 138 16.20 -8.24 9.56
C ILE A 138 16.72 -8.44 8.15
N ILE A 139 17.43 -9.54 7.93
CA ILE A 139 17.99 -9.93 6.63
C ILE A 139 17.19 -11.13 6.12
N GLN A 140 16.66 -11.04 4.91
CA GLN A 140 15.82 -12.06 4.29
C GLN A 140 16.34 -12.44 2.90
N GLU A 141 15.95 -13.61 2.41
CA GLU A 141 16.12 -14.00 1.01
C GLU A 141 15.59 -12.91 0.08
N TYR A 142 16.36 -12.56 -0.96
CA TYR A 142 15.85 -11.72 -2.02
C TYR A 142 15.03 -12.53 -3.02
N ILE A 143 13.76 -12.16 -3.16
CA ILE A 143 12.86 -12.74 -4.15
C ILE A 143 12.95 -11.88 -5.41
N GLN A 144 13.53 -12.43 -6.47
CA GLN A 144 13.55 -11.76 -7.77
C GLN A 144 12.19 -11.90 -8.45
N GLY A 145 11.43 -10.81 -8.50
CA GLY A 145 10.05 -10.85 -8.95
C GLY A 145 9.38 -9.49 -9.04
N LYS A 146 8.09 -9.51 -9.39
CA LYS A 146 7.19 -8.35 -9.34
C LYS A 146 6.09 -8.64 -8.33
N THR A 147 5.62 -7.61 -7.61
CA THR A 147 4.42 -7.79 -6.80
C THR A 147 3.20 -7.90 -7.71
N LEU A 148 2.11 -8.52 -7.25
CA LEU A 148 0.85 -8.54 -8.01
C LEU A 148 0.29 -7.12 -8.19
N PHE A 149 0.66 -6.17 -7.32
CA PHE A 149 0.38 -4.75 -7.51
C PHE A 149 1.12 -4.16 -8.70
N ASP A 150 2.40 -4.52 -8.89
CA ASP A 150 3.18 -4.09 -10.05
C ASP A 150 2.67 -4.74 -11.33
N GLU A 151 2.29 -6.02 -11.29
CA GLU A 151 1.63 -6.70 -12.41
C GLU A 151 0.32 -6.00 -12.80
N LEU A 152 -0.54 -5.66 -11.84
CA LEU A 152 -1.79 -4.93 -12.12
C LEU A 152 -1.50 -3.57 -12.79
N LYS A 153 -0.47 -2.86 -12.34
CA LYS A 153 -0.09 -1.56 -12.91
C LYS A 153 0.50 -1.66 -14.31
N GLN A 154 1.27 -2.71 -14.59
CA GLN A 154 2.00 -2.86 -15.85
C GLN A 154 1.19 -3.60 -16.90
N ASP A 155 0.52 -4.69 -16.50
CA ASP A 155 -0.17 -5.61 -17.40
C ASP A 155 -1.69 -5.40 -17.40
N GLY A 156 -2.21 -4.62 -16.46
CA GLY A 156 -3.64 -4.32 -16.32
C GLY A 156 -4.43 -5.36 -15.50
N LEU A 157 -5.76 -5.30 -15.64
CA LEU A 157 -6.71 -6.09 -14.85
C LEU A 157 -6.52 -7.60 -15.04
N PHE A 158 -6.68 -8.36 -13.97
CA PHE A 158 -6.51 -9.81 -13.99
C PHE A 158 -7.75 -10.48 -14.55
N THR A 159 -7.56 -11.47 -15.42
CA THR A 159 -8.63 -12.34 -15.91
C THR A 159 -9.01 -13.38 -14.86
N GLU A 160 -10.19 -13.99 -15.01
CA GLU A 160 -10.61 -15.13 -14.17
C GLU A 160 -9.52 -16.22 -14.08
N GLN A 161 -8.87 -16.57 -15.19
CA GLN A 161 -7.80 -17.56 -15.19
C GLN A 161 -6.63 -17.17 -14.29
N LYS A 162 -6.19 -15.89 -14.33
CA LYS A 162 -5.13 -15.38 -13.45
C LYS A 162 -5.58 -15.42 -11.99
N ILE A 163 -6.85 -15.15 -11.69
CA ILE A 163 -7.37 -15.22 -10.32
C ILE A 163 -7.40 -16.65 -9.79
N TRP A 164 -7.80 -17.62 -10.62
CA TRP A 164 -7.69 -19.03 -10.25
C TRP A 164 -6.25 -19.44 -9.95
N GLN A 165 -5.27 -18.93 -10.71
CA GLN A 165 -3.85 -19.17 -10.43
C GLN A 165 -3.43 -18.55 -9.08
N VAL A 166 -3.84 -17.31 -8.79
CA VAL A 166 -3.57 -16.67 -7.50
C VAL A 166 -4.15 -17.49 -6.36
N LEU A 167 -5.44 -17.86 -6.42
CA LEU A 167 -6.07 -18.66 -5.37
C LEU A 167 -5.36 -20.01 -5.16
N LYS A 168 -5.06 -20.74 -6.24
CA LYS A 168 -4.39 -22.05 -6.17
C LYS A 168 -2.98 -21.99 -5.58
N GLN A 169 -2.25 -20.89 -5.79
CA GLN A 169 -0.89 -20.74 -5.26
C GLN A 169 -0.86 -20.17 -3.84
N ILE A 170 -1.81 -19.31 -3.46
CA ILE A 170 -1.82 -18.66 -2.13
C ILE A 170 -2.48 -19.52 -1.06
N LEU A 171 -3.56 -20.24 -1.38
CA LEU A 171 -4.28 -21.03 -0.38
C LEU A 171 -3.40 -22.10 0.31
N PRO A 172 -2.50 -22.83 -0.38
CA PRO A 172 -1.58 -23.76 0.29
C PRO A 172 -0.61 -23.06 1.25
N ILE A 173 -0.13 -21.85 0.89
CA ILE A 173 0.72 -21.04 1.79
C ILE A 173 -0.08 -20.63 3.03
N LEU A 174 -1.33 -20.18 2.85
CA LEU A 174 -2.20 -19.80 3.98
C LEU A 174 -2.50 -21.00 4.88
N GLN A 175 -2.79 -22.16 4.30
CA GLN A 175 -2.97 -23.40 5.05
C GLN A 175 -1.74 -23.70 5.91
N PHE A 176 -0.55 -23.72 5.30
CA PHE A 176 0.71 -24.00 5.99
C PHE A 176 0.96 -23.05 7.18
N ILE A 177 0.81 -21.74 6.99
CA ILE A 177 1.06 -20.78 8.08
C ILE A 177 -0.02 -20.88 9.18
N HIS A 178 -1.28 -21.16 8.81
CA HIS A 178 -2.39 -21.29 9.76
C HIS A 178 -2.25 -22.54 10.62
N GLU A 179 -1.75 -23.65 10.08
CA GLU A 179 -1.41 -24.89 10.83
C GLU A 179 -0.31 -24.65 11.88
N GLN A 180 0.60 -23.70 11.62
CA GLN A 180 1.61 -23.24 12.57
C GLN A 180 1.10 -22.15 13.53
N ASN A 181 -0.22 -21.90 13.58
CA ASN A 181 -0.86 -20.83 14.37
C ASN A 181 -0.38 -19.41 14.03
N ILE A 182 0.12 -19.19 12.81
CA ILE A 182 0.57 -17.90 12.31
C ILE A 182 -0.49 -17.34 11.37
N ILE A 183 -1.02 -16.16 11.70
CA ILE A 183 -1.94 -15.39 10.83
C ILE A 183 -1.14 -14.23 10.24
N HIS A 184 -1.19 -14.06 8.92
CA HIS A 184 -0.39 -13.07 8.20
C HIS A 184 -0.85 -11.63 8.48
N ARG A 185 -2.17 -11.36 8.43
CA ARG A 185 -2.84 -10.08 8.76
C ARG A 185 -2.64 -8.94 7.77
N ASP A 186 -2.00 -9.19 6.63
CA ASP A 186 -1.69 -8.16 5.63
C ASP A 186 -1.65 -8.74 4.21
N ILE A 187 -2.58 -9.63 3.90
CA ILE A 187 -2.72 -10.17 2.54
C ILE A 187 -3.24 -9.05 1.63
N LYS A 188 -2.42 -8.66 0.66
CA LYS A 188 -2.73 -7.62 -0.34
C LYS A 188 -1.81 -7.78 -1.56
N PRO A 189 -2.15 -7.18 -2.72
CA PRO A 189 -1.35 -7.33 -3.94
C PRO A 189 0.14 -6.94 -3.78
N ALA A 190 0.45 -5.98 -2.91
CA ALA A 190 1.82 -5.53 -2.66
C ALA A 190 2.68 -6.54 -1.85
N ASN A 191 2.05 -7.48 -1.14
CA ASN A 191 2.72 -8.49 -0.32
C ASN A 191 2.74 -9.88 -0.98
N LEU A 192 2.31 -9.96 -2.24
CA LEU A 192 2.31 -11.19 -3.04
C LEU A 192 3.26 -10.97 -4.22
N MET A 193 4.39 -11.66 -4.22
CA MET A 193 5.44 -11.48 -5.23
C MET A 193 5.52 -12.67 -6.16
N ARG A 194 5.35 -12.46 -7.46
CA ARG A 194 5.57 -13.49 -8.48
C ARG A 194 7.04 -13.55 -8.85
N ARG A 195 7.66 -14.72 -8.72
CA ARG A 195 9.05 -14.94 -9.16
C ARG A 195 9.16 -14.71 -10.67
N CYS A 196 10.18 -13.96 -11.08
CA CYS A 196 10.46 -13.75 -12.50
C CYS A 196 10.85 -15.08 -13.14
N SER A 197 10.37 -15.29 -14.36
CA SER A 197 11.05 -16.17 -15.30
C SER A 197 12.45 -15.62 -15.59
N LEU A 198 13.50 -16.31 -15.18
CA LEU A 198 14.73 -16.22 -15.98
C LEU A 198 14.35 -16.67 -17.41
N PRO A 199 14.82 -16.01 -18.48
CA PRO A 199 14.91 -16.73 -19.74
C PRO A 199 15.68 -18.01 -19.38
N SER A 200 15.02 -19.15 -19.59
CA SER A 200 15.76 -20.39 -19.74
C SER A 200 16.88 -20.04 -20.68
N SER A 201 18.13 -20.18 -20.25
CA SER A 201 19.27 -20.26 -21.15
C SER A 201 18.81 -21.12 -22.32
N GLY A 202 18.60 -20.48 -23.47
CA GLY A 202 17.72 -21.02 -24.49
C GLY A 202 18.22 -22.39 -24.94
N GLU A 203 17.40 -23.42 -24.71
CA GLU A 203 17.28 -24.49 -25.69
C GLU A 203 16.63 -23.87 -26.93
N ASN A 204 17.47 -23.26 -27.76
CA ASN A 204 17.35 -23.10 -29.21
C ASN A 204 18.49 -22.22 -29.74
N SER A 205 19.71 -22.77 -29.72
CA SER A 205 20.66 -22.77 -30.84
C SER A 205 21.99 -23.37 -30.36
N LEU A 206 22.01 -24.68 -30.09
CA LEU A 206 23.24 -25.45 -30.28
C LEU A 206 23.44 -25.61 -31.78
N ASP A 207 24.07 -24.61 -32.39
CA ASP A 207 24.88 -24.77 -33.60
C ASP A 207 25.74 -23.51 -33.74
N THR A 208 26.70 -23.38 -32.83
CA THR A 208 28.04 -22.80 -33.03
C THR A 208 28.74 -22.70 -31.67
N VAL A 209 29.31 -23.82 -31.23
CA VAL A 209 30.39 -23.76 -30.24
C VAL A 209 31.53 -23.04 -30.94
N VAL A 210 31.77 -21.78 -30.56
CA VAL A 210 33.07 -21.15 -30.84
C VAL A 210 34.08 -21.90 -29.99
N ASP A 211 34.88 -22.69 -30.68
CA ASP A 211 36.01 -23.45 -30.17
C ASP A 211 36.98 -22.51 -29.42
N LEU A 212 36.86 -22.46 -28.09
CA LEU A 212 37.73 -21.67 -27.21
C LEU A 212 39.17 -22.20 -27.17
N THR A 213 39.52 -23.22 -27.96
CA THR A 213 40.91 -23.64 -28.13
C THR A 213 41.69 -22.79 -29.14
N GLN A 214 41.08 -21.80 -29.81
CA GLN A 214 41.72 -21.00 -30.86
C GLN A 214 41.97 -19.52 -30.53
N ILE A 215 41.82 -19.07 -29.28
CA ILE A 215 42.25 -17.70 -28.92
C ILE A 215 43.75 -17.73 -28.60
N PRO A 216 44.62 -17.05 -29.38
CA PRO A 216 46.05 -17.01 -29.07
C PRO A 216 46.30 -16.13 -27.84
N PRO A 217 47.18 -16.54 -26.91
CA PRO A 217 47.44 -15.78 -25.70
C PRO A 217 48.18 -14.47 -26.01
N THR A 218 47.79 -13.39 -25.34
CA THR A 218 48.38 -12.04 -25.45
C THR A 218 49.76 -11.90 -24.80
N ILE A 219 50.38 -13.01 -24.38
CA ILE A 219 51.73 -13.09 -23.79
C ILE A 219 52.40 -14.35 -24.36
N PRO A 220 53.63 -14.29 -24.90
CA PRO A 220 54.32 -15.46 -25.44
C PRO A 220 54.76 -16.39 -24.30
N MET A 221 54.04 -17.50 -24.12
CA MET A 221 54.47 -18.64 -23.30
C MET A 221 54.98 -19.77 -24.20
N ARG A 222 55.85 -20.65 -23.68
CA ARG A 222 56.45 -21.75 -24.45
C ARG A 222 55.44 -22.90 -24.60
N ASP A 223 55.34 -23.48 -25.79
CA ASP A 223 54.32 -24.48 -26.22
C ASP A 223 54.13 -25.67 -25.25
N GLN A 224 55.16 -26.03 -24.48
CA GLN A 224 55.09 -27.11 -23.49
C GLN A 224 54.23 -26.79 -22.26
N GLU A 225 54.13 -25.52 -21.83
CA GLU A 225 53.29 -25.11 -20.69
C GLU A 225 51.80 -25.14 -21.07
N GLN A 226 51.48 -24.82 -22.32
CA GLN A 226 50.10 -24.80 -22.82
C GLN A 226 49.53 -26.22 -22.96
N ALA A 227 50.36 -27.18 -23.39
CA ALA A 227 49.99 -28.60 -23.43
C ALA A 227 49.76 -29.21 -22.03
N GLN A 228 50.57 -28.83 -21.04
CA GLN A 228 50.42 -29.30 -19.66
C GLN A 228 49.14 -28.77 -18.98
N ILE A 229 48.78 -27.49 -19.19
CA ILE A 229 47.57 -26.90 -18.62
C ILE A 229 46.31 -27.54 -19.23
N SER A 230 46.30 -27.78 -20.54
CA SER A 230 45.17 -28.41 -21.24
C SER A 230 44.95 -29.87 -20.82
N ALA A 231 46.02 -30.64 -20.61
CA ALA A 231 45.95 -32.01 -20.09
C ALA A 231 45.47 -32.06 -18.62
N LYS A 232 45.84 -31.07 -17.81
CA LYS A 232 45.43 -30.95 -16.40
C LYS A 232 43.96 -30.56 -16.26
N LEU A 233 43.45 -29.69 -17.14
CA LEU A 233 42.02 -29.34 -17.21
C LEU A 233 41.16 -30.53 -17.66
N LYS A 234 41.61 -31.30 -18.67
CA LYS A 234 40.89 -32.49 -19.14
C LYS A 234 40.83 -33.61 -18.10
N SER A 235 41.89 -33.84 -17.33
CA SER A 235 41.91 -34.86 -16.27
C SER A 235 41.16 -34.46 -14.99
N THR A 236 40.96 -33.16 -14.74
CA THR A 236 40.27 -32.67 -13.53
C THR A 236 38.75 -32.53 -13.74
N ILE A 237 38.29 -32.21 -14.95
CA ILE A 237 36.88 -31.86 -15.21
C ILE A 237 36.05 -33.07 -15.68
N TYR A 238 36.62 -34.00 -16.44
CA TYR A 238 35.85 -35.12 -17.01
C TYR A 238 35.32 -36.19 -16.02
N PRO A 239 35.93 -36.45 -14.85
CA PRO A 239 35.36 -37.41 -13.89
C PRO A 239 34.13 -36.91 -13.13
N ILE A 240 33.83 -35.61 -13.16
CA ILE A 240 32.71 -35.00 -12.40
C ILE A 240 31.37 -35.13 -13.16
N LEU A 241 31.42 -35.53 -14.44
CA LEU A 241 30.25 -35.64 -15.33
C LEU A 241 30.03 -37.08 -15.82
N SER A 242 30.08 -38.06 -14.92
CA SER A 242 29.61 -39.43 -15.20
C SER A 242 28.33 -39.70 -14.40
N PRO A 243 27.20 -40.09 -15.05
CA PRO A 243 25.91 -40.26 -14.42
C PRO A 243 25.76 -41.67 -13.84
N GLU A 244 26.51 -41.98 -12.78
CA GLU A 244 26.31 -43.23 -12.02
C GLU A 244 26.47 -42.95 -10.53
N ASN A 245 25.42 -42.41 -9.92
CA ASN A 245 24.99 -42.64 -8.53
C ASN A 245 23.63 -41.97 -8.35
N SER A 246 22.59 -42.70 -8.76
CA SER A 246 21.24 -42.52 -8.23
C SER A 246 21.28 -42.79 -6.73
N ASP A 247 21.10 -41.75 -5.92
CA ASP A 247 20.41 -41.75 -4.63
C ASP A 247 20.83 -40.53 -3.81
N LEU A 248 20.34 -39.35 -4.21
CA LEU A 248 20.09 -38.24 -3.29
C LEU A 248 19.12 -37.26 -3.96
N GLN A 249 17.82 -37.43 -3.70
CA GLN A 249 16.82 -36.43 -4.05
C GLN A 249 17.01 -35.18 -3.17
N THR A 250 17.74 -34.18 -3.66
CA THR A 250 17.64 -32.80 -3.15
C THR A 250 16.63 -32.04 -4.01
N SER A 251 15.37 -32.01 -3.55
CA SER A 251 14.29 -31.23 -4.15
C SER A 251 14.48 -29.73 -3.84
N THR A 252 15.13 -28.99 -4.74
CA THR A 252 15.09 -27.53 -4.74
C THR A 252 14.80 -27.00 -6.16
N ASP A 253 13.75 -27.51 -6.79
CA ASP A 253 13.17 -26.89 -7.98
C ASP A 253 12.05 -25.95 -7.55
N PHE A 254 12.36 -24.66 -7.42
CA PHE A 254 11.34 -23.63 -7.30
C PHE A 254 10.62 -23.50 -8.66
N ASN A 255 9.30 -23.60 -8.68
CA ASN A 255 8.57 -23.48 -9.93
C ASN A 255 8.59 -22.03 -10.43
N LYS A 256 8.94 -21.88 -11.71
CA LYS A 256 8.89 -20.61 -12.44
C LYS A 256 7.46 -20.04 -12.36
N ASN A 257 7.32 -18.76 -12.01
CA ASN A 257 6.05 -18.04 -11.78
C ASN A 257 5.31 -18.33 -10.46
N ASP A 258 5.94 -19.01 -9.51
CA ASP A 258 5.38 -19.14 -8.16
C ASP A 258 5.21 -17.77 -7.50
N ILE A 259 4.07 -17.60 -6.82
CA ILE A 259 3.82 -16.48 -5.93
C ILE A 259 4.42 -16.83 -4.56
N VAL A 260 5.22 -15.90 -4.07
CA VAL A 260 5.85 -15.90 -2.76
C VAL A 260 5.09 -14.91 -1.88
N LEU A 261 4.69 -15.35 -0.70
CA LEU A 261 4.11 -14.50 0.32
C LEU A 261 5.23 -13.79 1.07
N ILE A 262 5.28 -12.46 0.99
CA ILE A 262 6.30 -11.64 1.64
C ILE A 262 5.70 -10.81 2.78
N ASP A 263 6.57 -10.23 3.62
CA ASP A 263 6.19 -9.31 4.68
C ASP A 263 5.29 -9.91 5.78
N PHE A 264 5.86 -10.88 6.52
CA PHE A 264 5.26 -11.45 7.75
C PHE A 264 5.22 -10.47 8.95
N GLY A 265 5.59 -9.22 8.69
CA GLY A 265 5.65 -8.11 9.65
C GLY A 265 4.33 -7.36 9.82
N ILE A 266 3.97 -7.17 11.09
CA ILE A 266 3.20 -6.07 11.67
C ILE A 266 2.26 -5.22 10.77
N SER A 267 1.11 -5.77 10.40
CA SER A 267 -0.10 -4.95 10.29
C SER A 267 -0.92 -5.05 11.57
N LYS A 268 -0.60 -4.13 12.49
CA LYS A 268 -1.51 -3.51 13.48
C LYS A 268 -2.04 -4.39 14.62
N LEU A 269 -1.14 -4.92 15.45
CA LEU A 269 -1.44 -5.17 16.88
C LEU A 269 -1.38 -3.87 17.71
N LEU A 270 -1.80 -2.75 17.11
CA LEU A 270 -2.08 -1.48 17.78
C LEU A 270 -3.59 -1.31 17.82
N THR A 271 -4.23 -2.27 18.47
CA THR A 271 -5.60 -2.18 18.91
C THR A 271 -5.74 -1.02 19.89
N GLY A 272 -6.21 0.12 19.40
CA GLY A 272 -6.84 1.16 20.20
C GLY A 272 -5.94 2.32 20.67
N THR A 273 -4.69 2.11 21.09
CA THR A 273 -3.97 3.16 21.86
C THR A 273 -2.81 3.86 21.14
N ALA A 274 -1.94 3.16 20.39
CA ALA A 274 -0.81 3.84 19.70
C ALA A 274 -1.13 4.33 18.27
N LEU A 275 -2.24 3.88 17.67
CA LEU A 275 -2.73 4.44 16.38
C LEU A 275 -3.12 5.93 16.49
N LEU A 276 -3.28 6.45 17.71
CA LEU A 276 -3.66 7.83 17.98
C LEU A 276 -2.47 8.80 18.09
N HIS A 277 -1.23 8.32 18.26
CA HIS A 277 -0.09 9.20 18.60
C HIS A 277 0.81 9.64 17.44
N SER A 278 0.78 9.03 16.24
CA SER A 278 1.82 9.31 15.22
C SER A 278 1.32 9.66 13.81
N GLY A 279 0.02 9.83 13.60
CA GLY A 279 -0.53 10.51 12.41
C GLY A 279 -0.24 9.88 11.03
N THR A 280 0.51 8.77 10.95
CA THR A 280 0.82 8.05 9.72
C THR A 280 0.17 6.68 9.80
N ILE A 281 -0.94 6.49 9.08
CA ILE A 281 -1.52 5.17 8.87
C ILE A 281 -0.55 4.41 7.95
N VAL A 282 0.26 3.53 8.55
CA VAL A 282 1.07 2.59 7.78
C VAL A 282 0.20 1.37 7.48
N GLY A 283 -0.07 1.13 6.19
CA GLY A 283 -0.91 0.05 5.68
C GLY A 283 -2.33 0.51 5.33
N THR A 284 -2.74 0.31 4.08
CA THR A 284 -4.05 0.72 3.58
C THR A 284 -5.15 -0.11 4.26
N PRO A 285 -6.07 0.50 5.04
CA PRO A 285 -7.10 -0.22 5.80
C PRO A 285 -8.11 -0.96 4.91
N GLU A 286 -8.08 -0.76 3.59
CA GLU A 286 -9.07 -1.25 2.64
C GLU A 286 -9.12 -2.78 2.49
N PHE A 287 -8.03 -3.52 2.78
CA PHE A 287 -8.01 -4.98 2.69
C PHE A 287 -8.28 -5.68 4.04
N MET A 288 -8.42 -4.92 5.12
CA MET A 288 -8.48 -5.48 6.47
C MET A 288 -9.85 -6.09 6.78
N ALA A 289 -9.85 -7.27 7.40
CA ALA A 289 -11.08 -7.88 7.87
C ALA A 289 -11.72 -7.07 9.02
N PRO A 290 -13.06 -6.95 9.09
CA PRO A 290 -13.75 -6.15 10.12
C PRO A 290 -13.38 -6.54 11.55
N GLU A 291 -13.22 -7.83 11.82
CA GLU A 291 -12.80 -8.33 13.13
C GLU A 291 -11.36 -7.99 13.49
N GLN A 292 -10.47 -7.93 12.49
CA GLN A 292 -9.09 -7.49 12.65
C GLN A 292 -9.04 -6.00 13.02
N MET A 293 -9.92 -5.18 12.44
CA MET A 293 -10.08 -3.77 12.85
C MET A 293 -10.58 -3.63 14.30
N ARG A 294 -11.37 -4.59 14.79
CA ARG A 294 -11.84 -4.66 16.19
C ARG A 294 -10.82 -5.29 17.14
N GLY A 295 -9.72 -5.82 16.60
CA GLY A 295 -8.60 -6.32 17.38
C GLY A 295 -8.49 -7.82 17.57
N THR A 296 -9.36 -8.58 16.95
CA THR A 296 -9.33 -10.04 16.96
C THR A 296 -8.93 -10.54 15.58
N VAL A 297 -8.09 -11.57 15.50
CA VAL A 297 -7.63 -12.13 14.23
C VAL A 297 -7.86 -13.62 14.19
N TYR A 298 -8.22 -14.13 13.01
CA TYR A 298 -8.44 -15.54 12.74
C TYR A 298 -7.81 -15.93 11.40
N PRO A 299 -7.57 -17.22 11.13
CA PRO A 299 -7.28 -17.72 9.78
C PRO A 299 -8.25 -17.15 8.71
N ALA A 300 -9.54 -17.09 9.05
CA ALA A 300 -10.59 -16.51 8.21
C ALA A 300 -10.41 -15.01 7.91
N SER A 301 -9.61 -14.28 8.69
CA SER A 301 -9.27 -12.87 8.43
C SER A 301 -8.35 -12.74 7.22
N ASP A 302 -7.35 -13.63 7.08
CA ASP A 302 -6.48 -13.66 5.88
C ASP A 302 -7.27 -14.04 4.63
N LEU A 303 -8.25 -14.95 4.75
CA LEU A 303 -9.12 -15.35 3.64
C LEU A 303 -9.99 -14.19 3.13
N TYR A 304 -10.48 -13.34 4.03
CA TYR A 304 -11.20 -12.13 3.65
C TYR A 304 -10.31 -11.15 2.89
N SER A 305 -9.10 -10.91 3.40
CA SER A 305 -8.11 -10.07 2.73
C SER A 305 -7.69 -10.62 1.37
N LEU A 306 -7.60 -11.95 1.21
CA LEU A 306 -7.41 -12.61 -0.07
C LEU A 306 -8.58 -12.36 -1.03
N GLY A 307 -9.83 -12.46 -0.55
CA GLY A 307 -11.01 -12.13 -1.35
C GLY A 307 -10.97 -10.70 -1.90
N LEU A 308 -10.68 -9.72 -1.03
CA LEU A 308 -10.54 -8.32 -1.45
C LEU A 308 -9.34 -8.08 -2.38
N THR A 309 -8.26 -8.82 -2.19
CA THR A 309 -7.10 -8.82 -3.10
C THR A 309 -7.53 -9.26 -4.50
N CYS A 310 -8.27 -10.37 -4.63
CA CYS A 310 -8.78 -10.84 -5.91
C CYS A 310 -9.74 -9.84 -6.56
N LEU A 311 -10.66 -9.25 -5.80
CA LEU A 311 -11.58 -8.23 -6.33
C LEU A 311 -10.83 -6.99 -6.84
N TYR A 312 -9.82 -6.53 -6.11
CA TYR A 312 -8.98 -5.42 -6.53
C TYR A 312 -8.21 -5.74 -7.82
N LEU A 313 -7.68 -6.95 -7.95
CA LEU A 313 -6.96 -7.38 -9.15
C LEU A 313 -7.86 -7.48 -10.40
N ILE A 314 -9.13 -7.89 -10.24
CA ILE A 314 -10.08 -7.98 -11.37
C ILE A 314 -10.63 -6.61 -11.76
N THR A 315 -10.90 -5.73 -10.79
CA THR A 315 -11.62 -4.47 -11.03
C THR A 315 -10.70 -3.25 -11.14
N GLY A 316 -9.52 -3.29 -10.52
CA GLY A 316 -8.65 -2.12 -10.34
C GLY A 316 -9.23 -1.06 -9.39
N ILE A 317 -10.36 -1.35 -8.75
CA ILE A 317 -11.08 -0.43 -7.86
C ILE A 317 -10.79 -0.78 -6.42
N SER A 318 -10.38 0.23 -5.63
CA SER A 318 -10.16 0.11 -4.19
C SER A 318 -11.34 -0.61 -3.50
N PRO A 319 -11.10 -1.63 -2.64
CA PRO A 319 -12.15 -2.39 -1.97
C PRO A 319 -13.18 -1.54 -1.24
N GLY A 320 -12.78 -0.39 -0.67
CA GLY A 320 -13.70 0.52 0.02
C GLY A 320 -14.76 1.15 -0.88
N LYS A 321 -14.60 1.10 -2.21
CA LYS A 321 -15.62 1.54 -3.19
C LYS A 321 -16.50 0.41 -3.70
N LEU A 322 -16.09 -0.84 -3.46
CA LEU A 322 -16.81 -2.04 -3.93
C LEU A 322 -17.92 -2.47 -2.96
N TYR A 323 -17.88 -1.97 -1.72
CA TYR A 323 -18.88 -2.23 -0.70
C TYR A 323 -19.89 -1.08 -0.64
N ASP A 324 -21.17 -1.42 -0.76
CA ASP A 324 -22.28 -0.50 -0.53
C ASP A 324 -22.67 -0.56 0.95
N ASP A 325 -22.25 0.46 1.71
CA ASP A 325 -22.59 0.60 3.13
C ASP A 325 -24.09 0.77 3.39
N HIS A 326 -24.88 1.23 2.39
CA HIS A 326 -26.31 1.45 2.55
C HIS A 326 -27.09 0.13 2.46
N ASP A 327 -26.75 -0.70 1.48
CA ASP A 327 -27.42 -1.99 1.25
C ASP A 327 -26.67 -3.17 1.90
N GLU A 328 -25.61 -2.89 2.66
CA GLU A 328 -24.70 -3.86 3.30
C GLU A 328 -24.23 -4.95 2.34
N LYS A 329 -23.95 -4.56 1.09
CA LYS A 329 -23.73 -5.51 0.00
C LYS A 329 -22.49 -5.16 -0.81
N TRP A 330 -21.74 -6.19 -1.16
CA TRP A 330 -20.68 -6.08 -2.15
C TRP A 330 -21.27 -5.93 -3.56
N ASN A 331 -20.93 -4.84 -4.24
CA ASN A 331 -21.36 -4.53 -5.60
C ASN A 331 -20.19 -4.48 -6.58
N TRP A 332 -19.27 -5.45 -6.49
CA TRP A 332 -18.08 -5.44 -7.35
C TRP A 332 -18.36 -5.82 -8.80
N ARG A 333 -19.42 -6.62 -9.04
CA ARG A 333 -19.83 -7.02 -10.40
C ARG A 333 -20.19 -5.82 -11.29
N SER A 334 -20.72 -4.72 -10.74
CA SER A 334 -21.02 -3.52 -11.52
C SER A 334 -19.78 -2.73 -11.97
N TYR A 335 -18.61 -3.05 -11.43
CA TYR A 335 -17.34 -2.40 -11.78
C TYR A 335 -16.52 -3.23 -12.78
N LEU A 336 -17.03 -4.38 -13.24
CA LEU A 336 -16.38 -5.16 -14.29
C LEU A 336 -16.52 -4.44 -15.63
N ILE A 337 -15.41 -4.32 -16.36
CA ILE A 337 -15.43 -3.86 -17.75
C ILE A 337 -16.03 -4.96 -18.64
N PRO A 338 -16.62 -4.63 -19.81
CA PRO A 338 -17.28 -5.62 -20.68
C PRO A 338 -16.41 -6.83 -21.09
N GLN A 339 -15.09 -6.66 -21.10
CA GLN A 339 -14.12 -7.70 -21.43
C GLN A 339 -13.81 -8.65 -20.26
N GLN A 340 -14.21 -8.32 -19.03
CA GLN A 340 -14.01 -9.15 -17.84
C GLN A 340 -15.22 -10.08 -17.63
N ILE A 341 -15.11 -11.30 -18.17
CA ILE A 341 -16.10 -12.35 -17.98
C ILE A 341 -15.70 -13.17 -16.75
N ILE A 342 -16.56 -13.17 -15.73
CA ILE A 342 -16.35 -13.90 -14.47
C ILE A 342 -17.48 -14.90 -14.28
N SER A 343 -17.13 -16.19 -14.22
CA SER A 343 -18.06 -17.29 -13.99
C SER A 343 -18.75 -17.19 -12.63
N ASP A 344 -19.97 -17.71 -12.55
CA ASP A 344 -20.73 -17.79 -11.29
C ASP A 344 -20.01 -18.63 -10.24
N ARG A 345 -19.19 -19.59 -10.70
CA ARG A 345 -18.33 -20.39 -9.83
C ARG A 345 -17.29 -19.52 -9.13
N LEU A 346 -16.54 -18.71 -9.87
CA LEU A 346 -15.54 -17.82 -9.26
C LEU A 346 -16.23 -16.77 -8.38
N GLU A 347 -17.34 -16.18 -8.84
CA GLU A 347 -18.12 -15.25 -8.03
C GLU A 347 -18.54 -15.86 -6.70
N THR A 348 -19.09 -17.08 -6.71
CA THR A 348 -19.55 -17.76 -5.49
C THR A 348 -18.41 -17.91 -4.48
N VAL A 349 -17.22 -18.29 -4.95
CA VAL A 349 -16.03 -18.41 -4.10
C VAL A 349 -15.61 -17.04 -3.56
N LEU A 350 -15.48 -16.03 -4.42
CA LEU A 350 -15.07 -14.67 -4.00
C LEU A 350 -16.07 -14.03 -3.03
N ASN A 351 -17.37 -14.17 -3.28
CA ASN A 351 -18.42 -13.65 -2.42
C ASN A 351 -18.40 -14.31 -1.03
N LYS A 352 -18.15 -15.62 -0.95
CA LYS A 352 -18.04 -16.32 0.34
C LYS A 352 -16.74 -15.97 1.09
N LEU A 353 -15.65 -15.61 0.39
CA LEU A 353 -14.42 -15.10 1.04
C LEU A 353 -14.64 -13.74 1.72
N ILE A 354 -15.43 -12.85 1.14
CA ILE A 354 -15.59 -11.45 1.60
C ILE A 354 -16.80 -11.23 2.53
N VAL A 355 -17.43 -12.29 3.02
CA VAL A 355 -18.56 -12.16 3.97
C VAL A 355 -18.07 -11.52 5.27
N ILE A 356 -18.78 -10.50 5.76
CA ILE A 356 -18.44 -9.80 7.01
C ILE A 356 -18.61 -10.71 8.22
N ALA A 357 -19.68 -11.51 8.25
CA ALA A 357 -19.95 -12.46 9.31
C ALA A 357 -19.00 -13.67 9.23
N ILE A 358 -18.09 -13.79 10.21
CA ILE A 358 -17.04 -14.83 10.25
C ILE A 358 -17.62 -16.24 10.14
N ASN A 359 -18.77 -16.49 10.78
CA ASN A 359 -19.42 -17.81 10.79
C ASN A 359 -20.02 -18.23 9.44
N GLN A 360 -20.20 -17.28 8.51
CA GLN A 360 -20.69 -17.51 7.15
C GLN A 360 -19.56 -17.50 6.11
N ARG A 361 -18.36 -17.05 6.51
CA ARG A 361 -17.14 -17.07 5.70
C ARG A 361 -16.52 -18.46 5.73
N TYR A 362 -15.69 -18.79 4.73
CA TYR A 362 -14.77 -19.91 4.81
C TYR A 362 -13.94 -19.84 6.09
N LYS A 363 -13.83 -20.98 6.81
CA LYS A 363 -13.16 -21.05 8.11
C LYS A 363 -11.66 -21.35 7.97
N SER A 364 -11.27 -22.07 6.92
CA SER A 364 -9.89 -22.48 6.65
C SER A 364 -9.56 -22.40 5.16
N ALA A 365 -8.27 -22.31 4.84
CA ALA A 365 -7.80 -22.36 3.46
C ALA A 365 -8.13 -23.69 2.77
N GLU A 366 -8.16 -24.80 3.52
CA GLU A 366 -8.58 -26.13 3.05
C GLU A 366 -10.04 -26.15 2.56
N GLU A 367 -10.95 -25.47 3.26
CA GLU A 367 -12.36 -25.36 2.85
C GLU A 367 -12.47 -24.65 1.50
N VAL A 368 -11.64 -23.62 1.28
CA VAL A 368 -11.56 -22.93 0.00
C VAL A 368 -10.95 -23.84 -1.08
N LEU A 369 -9.83 -24.51 -0.79
CA LEU A 369 -9.19 -25.45 -1.71
C LEU A 369 -10.16 -26.52 -2.21
N THR A 370 -10.96 -27.07 -1.30
CA THR A 370 -12.01 -28.05 -1.63
C THR A 370 -13.05 -27.43 -2.56
N ALA A 371 -13.57 -26.24 -2.25
CA ALA A 371 -14.57 -25.55 -3.06
C ALA A 371 -14.07 -25.21 -4.49
N ILE A 372 -12.78 -24.89 -4.65
CA ILE A 372 -12.19 -24.60 -5.96
C ILE A 372 -11.80 -25.86 -6.74
N GLN A 373 -11.81 -27.03 -6.12
CA GLN A 373 -11.51 -28.33 -6.74
C GLN A 373 -12.77 -29.12 -7.07
N SER A 374 -13.84 -29.00 -6.28
CA SER A 374 -15.12 -29.66 -6.53
C SER A 374 -15.77 -29.09 -7.79
N SER A 375 -15.61 -29.80 -8.90
CA SER A 375 -16.14 -29.47 -10.22
C SER A 375 -17.20 -30.47 -10.63
N GLU A 376 -18.34 -30.53 -9.96
CA GLU A 376 -19.51 -31.26 -10.47
C GLU A 376 -20.82 -30.50 -10.14
N THR A 377 -21.28 -29.70 -11.10
CA THR A 377 -22.62 -29.87 -11.70
C THR A 377 -22.78 -28.89 -12.88
N PRO A 378 -23.13 -29.39 -14.09
CA PRO A 378 -23.60 -28.53 -15.17
C PRO A 378 -25.07 -28.23 -14.92
N VAL A 379 -25.40 -26.99 -14.56
CA VAL A 379 -26.79 -26.53 -14.67
C VAL A 379 -26.83 -25.32 -15.59
N ASN A 380 -27.23 -25.64 -16.82
CA ASN A 380 -27.82 -24.75 -17.79
C ASN A 380 -28.94 -23.93 -17.11
N ILE A 381 -28.74 -22.62 -16.87
CA ILE A 381 -29.82 -21.73 -16.43
C ILE A 381 -29.79 -20.45 -17.27
N ALA A 382 -30.94 -20.20 -17.88
CA ALA A 382 -31.24 -19.11 -18.78
C ALA A 382 -30.96 -17.72 -18.18
N VAL A 383 -30.33 -16.87 -18.99
CA VAL A 383 -30.31 -15.42 -18.78
C VAL A 383 -31.74 -14.91 -18.85
N LYS A 384 -32.28 -14.38 -17.74
CA LYS A 384 -33.53 -13.62 -17.75
C LYS A 384 -33.28 -12.15 -17.39
N PRO A 385 -33.92 -11.21 -18.10
CA PRO A 385 -33.74 -9.78 -17.91
C PRO A 385 -34.35 -9.29 -16.58
N VAL A 386 -33.69 -8.30 -16.00
CA VAL A 386 -34.08 -7.61 -14.76
C VAL A 386 -35.34 -6.78 -14.99
N ILE A 387 -36.41 -7.04 -14.22
CA ILE A 387 -37.59 -6.17 -14.10
C ILE A 387 -37.49 -5.42 -12.76
N PRO A 388 -37.77 -4.10 -12.68
CA PRO A 388 -37.71 -3.34 -11.43
C PRO A 388 -38.95 -3.60 -10.57
N ILE A 389 -38.75 -3.95 -9.29
CA ILE A 389 -39.83 -4.03 -8.29
C ILE A 389 -39.77 -2.81 -7.36
N LYS A 390 -40.90 -2.13 -7.22
CA LYS A 390 -41.15 -0.99 -6.33
C LYS A 390 -41.02 -1.41 -4.85
N LYS A 391 -40.34 -0.59 -4.04
CA LYS A 391 -40.24 -0.74 -2.57
C LYS A 391 -41.50 -0.18 -1.90
N THR A 392 -42.15 -1.00 -1.07
CA THR A 392 -43.10 -0.57 -0.03
C THR A 392 -42.42 -0.67 1.33
N SER A 393 -42.55 0.39 2.13
CA SER A 393 -41.91 0.60 3.42
C SER A 393 -42.77 0.12 4.58
N ALA A 394 -42.16 -0.46 5.61
CA ALA A 394 -42.76 -0.62 6.94
C ALA A 394 -41.71 -0.37 8.05
N LYS A 395 -42.08 0.49 9.00
CA LYS A 395 -41.33 0.93 10.19
C LYS A 395 -41.24 -0.18 11.24
N VAL A 396 -40.13 -0.24 11.99
CA VAL A 396 -40.09 -0.81 13.35
C VAL A 396 -39.31 0.10 14.31
N VAL A 397 -39.89 0.24 15.50
CA VAL A 397 -39.53 1.10 16.64
C VAL A 397 -38.51 0.41 17.55
N GLN A 398 -37.56 1.16 18.12
CA GLN A 398 -36.65 0.72 19.19
C GLN A 398 -37.07 1.30 20.55
N THR A 399 -36.71 0.62 21.66
CA THR A 399 -36.39 1.24 22.97
C THR A 399 -35.46 0.33 23.82
N PRO A 400 -34.75 0.87 24.85
CA PRO A 400 -33.41 0.41 25.26
C PRO A 400 -33.32 -0.14 26.70
N ALA A 401 -32.16 -0.72 27.07
CA ALA A 401 -31.78 -1.00 28.46
C ALA A 401 -30.36 -0.50 28.80
N LYS A 402 -30.23 0.08 30.01
CA LYS A 402 -29.08 0.83 30.56
C LYS A 402 -28.17 -0.03 31.45
N THR A 403 -26.87 0.24 31.42
CA THR A 403 -25.97 0.22 32.60
C THR A 403 -24.82 1.22 32.41
N PRO A 404 -24.31 1.91 33.46
CA PRO A 404 -23.39 3.04 33.30
C PRO A 404 -21.99 2.60 32.89
N ASN A 405 -21.44 3.32 31.92
CA ASN A 405 -20.25 2.98 31.16
C ASN A 405 -18.96 3.53 31.80
N LEU A 406 -17.87 2.78 31.64
CA LEU A 406 -16.46 3.08 31.86
C LEU A 406 -16.04 4.51 31.44
N LEU A 407 -16.80 5.12 30.53
CA LEU A 407 -16.67 6.50 30.04
C LEU A 407 -16.64 7.56 31.15
N GLU A 408 -17.42 7.41 32.21
CA GLU A 408 -17.45 8.37 33.34
C GLU A 408 -16.12 8.38 34.11
N ARG A 409 -15.47 7.21 34.25
CA ARG A 409 -14.17 7.08 34.91
C ARG A 409 -13.03 7.62 34.06
N ILE A 410 -13.17 7.61 32.73
CA ILE A 410 -12.16 8.14 31.79
C ILE A 410 -12.16 9.69 31.81
N LYS A 411 -13.32 10.33 32.00
CA LYS A 411 -13.45 11.80 32.00
C LYS A 411 -12.71 12.48 33.16
N GLN A 412 -12.62 11.84 34.32
CA GLN A 412 -12.00 12.44 35.51
C GLN A 412 -10.46 12.46 35.47
N ASN A 413 -9.83 11.62 34.63
CA ASN A 413 -8.36 11.45 34.61
C ASN A 413 -7.63 12.28 33.54
N LEU A 414 -8.33 13.03 32.67
CA LEU A 414 -7.73 13.68 31.49
C LEU A 414 -7.76 15.22 31.50
N GLY A 415 -8.13 15.88 32.60
CA GLY A 415 -7.99 17.35 32.71
C GLY A 415 -8.69 18.16 31.61
N TYR A 416 -9.80 17.65 31.05
CA TYR A 416 -10.58 18.34 30.03
C TYR A 416 -11.27 19.57 30.62
N GLN A 417 -10.96 20.75 30.08
CA GLN A 417 -11.85 21.91 30.18
C GLN A 417 -13.16 21.55 29.45
N PRO A 418 -14.34 21.79 30.06
CA PRO A 418 -15.60 21.41 29.45
C PRO A 418 -15.85 22.23 28.17
N LEU A 419 -16.02 21.53 27.04
CA LEU A 419 -16.33 22.11 25.74
C LEU A 419 -17.81 22.55 25.72
N ASN A 420 -18.09 23.76 26.19
CA ASN A 420 -19.46 24.26 26.45
C ASN A 420 -20.11 25.00 25.26
N ASP A 421 -19.71 24.73 24.01
CA ASP A 421 -20.34 25.40 22.86
C ASP A 421 -21.77 24.91 22.61
N PRO A 422 -22.69 25.80 22.20
CA PRO A 422 -24.03 25.43 21.82
C PRO A 422 -23.99 24.63 20.50
N LEU A 423 -24.07 23.31 20.59
CA LEU A 423 -24.16 22.41 19.44
C LEU A 423 -25.63 22.29 18.98
N LYS A 424 -26.10 23.30 18.24
CA LYS A 424 -27.48 23.31 17.72
C LYS A 424 -27.59 22.59 16.39
N SER A 425 -28.73 21.95 16.15
CA SER A 425 -29.03 21.29 14.88
C SER A 425 -30.54 21.31 14.64
N ALA A 426 -30.95 21.77 13.46
CA ALA A 426 -32.36 21.79 13.09
C ALA A 426 -32.89 20.37 12.81
N VAL A 427 -31.98 19.43 12.54
CA VAL A 427 -32.30 18.05 12.14
C VAL A 427 -31.71 16.98 13.07
N GLY A 428 -31.14 17.38 14.22
CA GLY A 428 -30.64 16.48 15.26
C GLY A 428 -29.27 15.85 14.99
N VAL A 429 -28.43 16.51 14.19
CA VAL A 429 -27.02 16.12 13.94
C VAL A 429 -26.19 16.38 15.20
N ASP A 430 -25.38 15.39 15.58
CA ASP A 430 -24.42 15.51 16.67
C ASP A 430 -23.09 16.09 16.16
N TYR A 431 -22.74 17.28 16.65
CA TYR A 431 -21.50 17.99 16.30
C TYR A 431 -20.35 17.78 17.30
N THR A 432 -20.53 16.93 18.32
CA THR A 432 -19.55 16.72 19.40
C THR A 432 -18.20 16.23 18.86
N GLN A 433 -18.24 15.35 17.86
CA GLN A 433 -17.03 14.83 17.22
C GLN A 433 -16.30 15.95 16.44
N LEU A 434 -17.02 16.77 15.68
CA LEU A 434 -16.44 17.91 14.97
C LEU A 434 -15.81 18.91 15.94
N GLN A 435 -16.52 19.27 17.02
CA GLN A 435 -16.02 20.14 18.08
C GLN A 435 -14.73 19.59 18.72
N THR A 436 -14.70 18.29 19.02
CA THR A 436 -13.53 17.64 19.62
C THR A 436 -12.32 17.68 18.68
N LEU A 437 -12.52 17.37 17.40
CA LEU A 437 -11.46 17.37 16.39
C LEU A 437 -10.89 18.78 16.16
N LEU A 438 -11.77 19.79 16.13
CA LEU A 438 -11.37 21.19 15.99
C LEU A 438 -10.64 21.71 17.24
N ALA A 439 -11.13 21.39 18.44
CA ALA A 439 -10.46 21.72 19.70
C ALA A 439 -9.04 21.14 19.77
N GLN A 440 -8.84 19.94 19.22
CA GLN A 440 -7.55 19.27 19.13
C GLN A 440 -6.69 19.74 17.93
N LYS A 441 -7.16 20.72 17.13
CA LYS A 441 -6.50 21.19 15.91
C LYS A 441 -6.20 20.08 14.90
N ARG A 442 -7.04 19.02 14.89
CA ARG A 442 -6.96 17.89 13.95
C ARG A 442 -7.64 18.24 12.63
N TRP A 443 -7.06 19.21 11.93
CA TRP A 443 -7.68 19.90 10.78
C TRP A 443 -8.18 18.96 9.69
N LYS A 444 -7.40 17.94 9.31
CA LYS A 444 -7.80 16.97 8.28
C LYS A 444 -9.00 16.12 8.70
N GLN A 445 -8.99 15.64 9.94
CA GLN A 445 -10.11 14.86 10.47
C GLN A 445 -11.35 15.74 10.65
N ALA A 446 -11.18 16.98 11.12
CA ALA A 446 -12.27 17.95 11.23
C ALA A 446 -12.89 18.28 9.86
N ASP A 447 -12.07 18.37 8.81
CA ASP A 447 -12.52 18.55 7.42
C ASP A 447 -13.38 17.36 6.96
N GLN A 448 -12.89 16.14 7.15
CA GLN A 448 -13.65 14.92 6.83
C GLN A 448 -14.93 14.77 7.66
N GLU A 449 -14.89 15.17 8.93
CA GLU A 449 -16.05 15.18 9.81
C GLU A 449 -17.07 16.24 9.35
N THR A 450 -16.60 17.39 8.89
CA THR A 450 -17.43 18.45 8.30
C THR A 450 -18.23 17.93 7.11
N TRP A 451 -17.58 17.20 6.20
CA TRP A 451 -18.29 16.51 5.12
C TRP A 451 -19.37 15.57 5.65
N PHE A 452 -19.02 14.76 6.65
CA PHE A 452 -19.93 13.78 7.22
C PHE A 452 -21.16 14.44 7.86
N VAL A 453 -20.99 15.48 8.67
CA VAL A 453 -22.11 16.18 9.32
C VAL A 453 -22.95 16.99 8.32
N LEU A 454 -22.35 17.53 7.25
CA LEU A 454 -23.11 18.15 6.15
C LEU A 454 -24.01 17.13 5.43
N CYS A 455 -23.50 15.91 5.16
CA CYS A 455 -24.33 14.84 4.61
C CYS A 455 -25.48 14.49 5.56
N GLN A 456 -25.22 14.35 6.86
CA GLN A 456 -26.28 14.07 7.84
C GLN A 456 -27.32 15.19 7.91
N ALA A 457 -26.89 16.45 7.87
CA ALA A 457 -27.78 17.60 7.88
C ALA A 457 -28.75 17.59 6.67
N LEU A 458 -28.29 17.04 5.54
CA LEU A 458 -29.06 16.84 4.32
C LEU A 458 -29.81 15.49 4.27
N LYS A 459 -29.74 14.68 5.33
CA LYS A 459 -30.27 13.31 5.38
C LYS A 459 -29.73 12.41 4.25
N LYS A 460 -28.50 12.68 3.82
CA LYS A 460 -27.75 11.87 2.85
C LYS A 460 -26.88 10.85 3.56
N SER A 461 -26.56 9.75 2.87
CA SER A 461 -25.56 8.79 3.33
C SER A 461 -24.21 9.47 3.56
N LYS A 462 -23.48 8.95 4.55
CA LYS A 462 -22.20 9.51 5.00
C LYS A 462 -21.22 9.57 3.83
N LYS A 463 -20.47 10.67 3.71
CA LYS A 463 -19.42 10.85 2.67
C LYS A 463 -19.95 10.69 1.23
N THR A 464 -21.18 11.12 0.99
CA THR A 464 -21.71 11.28 -0.37
C THR A 464 -21.31 12.64 -0.91
N TYR A 465 -20.93 12.70 -2.18
CA TYR A 465 -20.66 13.98 -2.81
C TYR A 465 -21.90 14.89 -2.81
N LEU A 466 -21.68 16.16 -2.50
CA LEU A 466 -22.70 17.20 -2.48
C LEU A 466 -22.78 17.87 -3.85
N TYR A 467 -23.98 18.00 -4.38
CA TYR A 467 -24.27 18.74 -5.61
C TYR A 467 -24.70 20.16 -5.27
N ALA A 468 -24.68 21.05 -6.27
CA ALA A 468 -25.19 22.43 -6.18
C ALA A 468 -26.53 22.55 -5.41
N GLN A 469 -27.50 21.70 -5.75
CA GLN A 469 -28.83 21.72 -5.12
C GLN A 469 -28.80 21.32 -3.64
N ASP A 470 -27.84 20.50 -3.23
CA ASP A 470 -27.68 20.11 -1.84
C ASP A 470 -27.19 21.28 -0.99
N LEU A 471 -26.26 22.08 -1.53
CA LEU A 471 -25.74 23.27 -0.85
C LEU A 471 -26.85 24.28 -0.57
N ALA A 472 -27.73 24.53 -1.55
CA ALA A 472 -28.90 25.39 -1.38
C ALA A 472 -29.87 24.89 -0.28
N ASN A 473 -29.94 23.58 -0.07
CA ASN A 473 -30.88 22.93 0.86
C ASN A 473 -30.31 22.69 2.26
N LEU A 474 -29.06 23.09 2.55
CA LEU A 474 -28.47 22.94 3.88
C LEU A 474 -29.30 23.67 4.95
N PRO A 475 -29.62 23.05 6.10
CA PRO A 475 -30.31 23.77 7.17
C PRO A 475 -29.41 24.86 7.74
N CYS A 476 -29.96 26.07 7.95
CA CYS A 476 -29.16 27.21 8.40
C CYS A 476 -28.58 27.02 9.80
N GLU A 477 -29.31 26.41 10.74
CA GLU A 477 -28.82 26.18 12.10
C GLU A 477 -27.61 25.24 12.11
N ASP A 478 -27.64 24.21 11.28
CA ASP A 478 -26.55 23.26 11.10
C ASP A 478 -25.30 23.92 10.48
N LEU A 479 -25.51 24.73 9.43
CA LEU A 479 -24.42 25.47 8.79
C LEU A 479 -23.81 26.52 9.73
N GLN A 480 -24.63 27.17 10.55
CA GLN A 480 -24.19 28.11 11.60
C GLN A 480 -23.34 27.40 12.67
N THR A 481 -23.75 26.21 13.13
CA THR A 481 -22.98 25.42 14.10
C THR A 481 -21.62 25.01 13.53
N ILE A 482 -21.59 24.48 12.31
CA ILE A 482 -20.32 24.11 11.66
C ILE A 482 -19.41 25.33 11.50
N ASN A 483 -19.94 26.45 11.01
CA ASN A 483 -19.16 27.68 10.85
C ASN A 483 -18.62 28.19 12.19
N HIS A 484 -19.47 28.24 13.23
CA HIS A 484 -19.08 28.68 14.57
C HIS A 484 -17.90 27.88 15.12
N LEU A 485 -17.96 26.54 14.99
CA LEU A 485 -16.88 25.67 15.44
C LEU A 485 -15.58 25.95 14.67
N TRP A 486 -15.62 26.01 13.33
CA TRP A 486 -14.44 26.28 12.52
C TRP A 486 -13.81 27.64 12.84
N VAL A 487 -14.61 28.70 12.93
CA VAL A 487 -14.14 30.05 13.24
C VAL A 487 -13.53 30.09 14.64
N LYS A 488 -14.23 29.55 15.65
CA LYS A 488 -13.77 29.58 17.04
C LYS A 488 -12.43 28.87 17.20
N TYR A 489 -12.34 27.62 16.78
CA TYR A 489 -11.17 26.79 17.08
C TYR A 489 -9.96 27.08 16.17
N SER A 490 -10.19 27.74 15.02
CA SER A 490 -9.12 28.24 14.15
C SER A 490 -8.61 29.64 14.51
N ASN A 491 -9.18 30.29 15.54
CA ASN A 491 -8.96 31.70 15.86
C ASN A 491 -9.28 32.61 14.66
N SER A 492 -10.47 32.46 14.10
CA SER A 492 -11.02 33.23 12.98
C SER A 492 -10.23 33.13 11.67
N ARG A 493 -9.48 32.03 11.48
CA ARG A 493 -8.73 31.79 10.24
C ARG A 493 -9.49 30.98 9.21
N PHE A 494 -10.32 30.05 9.66
CA PHE A 494 -11.02 29.06 8.83
C PHE A 494 -12.51 29.11 9.14
N GLY A 495 -13.32 28.69 8.17
CA GLY A 495 -14.78 28.71 8.27
C GLY A 495 -15.44 29.25 7.01
N PHE A 496 -16.72 28.93 6.85
CA PHE A 496 -17.50 29.33 5.68
C PHE A 496 -17.72 30.84 5.61
N SER A 497 -17.88 31.53 6.74
CA SER A 497 -17.95 33.01 6.75
C SER A 497 -16.67 33.64 6.22
N ILE A 498 -15.51 33.12 6.67
CA ILE A 498 -14.20 33.60 6.21
C ILE A 498 -14.03 33.38 4.70
N GLN A 499 -14.45 32.21 4.20
CA GLN A 499 -14.46 31.94 2.76
C GLN A 499 -15.39 32.88 2.00
N ASN A 500 -16.59 33.17 2.54
CA ASN A 500 -17.55 34.08 1.91
C ASN A 500 -17.01 35.51 1.82
N GLN A 501 -16.35 36.02 2.88
CA GLN A 501 -15.70 37.33 2.88
C GLN A 501 -14.61 37.44 1.81
N ILE A 502 -13.78 36.41 1.68
CA ILE A 502 -12.74 36.34 0.64
C ILE A 502 -13.39 36.34 -0.75
N TYR A 503 -14.45 35.55 -0.94
CA TYR A 503 -15.18 35.45 -2.21
C TYR A 503 -15.81 36.80 -2.63
N GLN A 504 -16.40 37.54 -1.68
CA GLN A 504 -16.93 38.88 -1.91
C GLN A 504 -15.83 39.90 -2.22
N THR A 505 -14.69 39.84 -1.52
CA THR A 505 -13.54 40.74 -1.74
C THR A 505 -12.95 40.59 -3.15
N VAL A 506 -13.04 39.41 -3.74
CA VAL A 506 -12.62 39.16 -5.13
C VAL A 506 -13.76 39.29 -6.15
N GLU A 507 -14.88 39.91 -5.77
CA GLU A 507 -16.05 40.17 -6.63
C GLU A 507 -16.63 38.90 -7.28
N GLY A 508 -16.58 37.78 -6.56
CA GLY A 508 -17.08 36.49 -7.07
C GLY A 508 -16.15 35.79 -8.07
N ASP A 509 -14.94 36.30 -8.30
CA ASP A 509 -13.95 35.65 -9.17
C ASP A 509 -13.38 34.40 -8.50
N TYR A 510 -13.79 33.23 -9.00
CA TYR A 510 -13.37 31.94 -8.47
C TYR A 510 -11.86 31.66 -8.61
N GLY A 511 -11.20 32.18 -9.65
CA GLY A 511 -9.76 32.02 -9.84
C GLY A 511 -8.97 32.79 -8.78
N LYS A 512 -9.33 34.06 -8.57
CA LYS A 512 -8.76 34.91 -7.52
C LYS A 512 -9.07 34.37 -6.13
N PHE A 513 -10.28 33.84 -5.91
CA PHE A 513 -10.64 33.17 -4.67
C PHE A 513 -9.70 32.00 -4.38
N CYS A 514 -9.54 31.08 -5.35
CA CYS A 514 -8.64 29.93 -5.21
C CYS A 514 -7.20 30.36 -4.89
N GLN A 515 -6.72 31.44 -5.51
CA GLN A 515 -5.40 31.99 -5.22
C GLN A 515 -5.27 32.49 -3.77
N GLN A 516 -6.29 33.18 -3.24
CA GLN A 516 -6.26 33.70 -1.86
C GLN A 516 -6.36 32.60 -0.81
N VAL A 517 -7.23 31.61 -1.02
CA VAL A 517 -7.36 30.49 -0.08
C VAL A 517 -6.31 29.40 -0.30
N GLY A 518 -5.49 29.48 -1.36
CA GLY A 518 -4.44 28.51 -1.66
C GLY A 518 -4.95 27.17 -2.21
N TRP A 519 -6.02 27.19 -2.99
CA TRP A 519 -6.56 26.01 -3.67
C TRP A 519 -6.15 26.00 -5.16
N LEU A 520 -6.05 24.80 -5.74
CA LEU A 520 -5.97 24.65 -7.19
C LEU A 520 -7.30 25.10 -7.82
N THR A 521 -7.31 25.60 -9.06
CA THR A 521 -8.56 25.98 -9.75
C THR A 521 -9.33 24.78 -10.31
N TYR A 522 -8.67 23.62 -10.42
CA TYR A 522 -9.21 22.34 -10.87
C TYR A 522 -9.13 21.27 -9.76
N ASN A 523 -9.75 20.10 -9.98
CA ASN A 523 -9.65 18.98 -9.05
C ASN A 523 -8.56 17.99 -9.48
N PRO A 524 -7.47 17.83 -8.72
CA PRO A 524 -6.46 16.81 -9.01
C PRO A 524 -7.01 15.38 -8.79
N ASN A 525 -6.40 14.39 -9.45
CA ASN A 525 -6.76 12.96 -9.27
C ASN A 525 -6.64 12.47 -7.82
N ASN A 526 -5.88 13.19 -6.99
CA ASN A 526 -5.80 13.00 -5.55
C ASN A 526 -6.45 14.21 -4.85
N PRO A 527 -7.60 14.05 -4.16
CA PRO A 527 -8.34 15.18 -3.57
C PRO A 527 -7.55 15.94 -2.48
N ASP A 528 -6.55 15.32 -1.86
CA ASP A 528 -5.69 15.99 -0.87
C ASP A 528 -4.52 16.77 -1.52
N TYR A 529 -4.32 16.67 -2.83
CA TYR A 529 -3.18 17.29 -3.50
C TYR A 529 -3.32 18.82 -3.52
N GLY A 530 -2.38 19.51 -2.88
CA GLY A 530 -2.39 20.96 -2.73
C GLY A 530 -3.19 21.48 -1.53
N ILE A 531 -3.72 20.60 -0.67
CA ILE A 531 -4.40 21.00 0.56
C ILE A 531 -3.46 20.92 1.77
N GLU A 532 -3.40 21.98 2.56
CA GLU A 532 -2.60 22.12 3.77
C GLU A 532 -3.46 22.04 5.05
N TYR A 533 -3.44 20.89 5.72
CA TYR A 533 -4.20 20.68 6.97
C TYR A 533 -3.43 21.13 8.22
N LYS A 534 -3.08 22.43 8.28
CA LYS A 534 -2.30 23.03 9.38
C LYS A 534 -2.78 24.44 9.69
N THR A 535 -2.60 24.91 10.93
CA THR A 535 -3.02 26.26 11.34
C THR A 535 -2.34 27.38 10.54
N SER A 536 -1.14 27.14 9.98
CA SER A 536 -0.43 28.11 9.16
C SER A 536 -0.94 28.24 7.72
N ALA A 537 -1.86 27.38 7.27
CA ALA A 537 -2.45 27.45 5.93
C ALA A 537 -3.15 28.80 5.66
N PRO A 538 -3.29 29.25 4.40
CA PRO A 538 -3.90 30.54 4.06
C PRO A 538 -5.28 30.74 4.72
N THR A 539 -5.63 32.00 5.02
CA THR A 539 -6.94 32.32 5.58
C THR A 539 -8.05 31.84 4.63
N GLY A 540 -9.08 31.19 5.17
CA GLY A 540 -10.15 30.56 4.39
C GLY A 540 -9.79 29.23 3.73
N HIS A 541 -8.57 28.69 3.91
CA HIS A 541 -8.14 27.42 3.28
C HIS A 541 -8.99 26.20 3.69
N LEU A 542 -9.59 26.24 4.89
CA LEU A 542 -10.46 25.19 5.42
C LEU A 542 -11.81 25.79 5.86
N PRO A 543 -12.89 24.99 5.88
CA PRO A 543 -12.97 23.60 5.38
C PRO A 543 -12.85 23.50 3.84
N THR A 544 -12.42 22.35 3.30
CA THR A 544 -12.17 22.16 1.86
C THR A 544 -13.46 22.03 1.05
N ARG A 545 -13.35 22.15 -0.27
CA ARG A 545 -14.48 21.89 -1.20
C ARG A 545 -14.51 20.45 -1.75
N ASN A 546 -13.65 19.57 -1.25
CA ASN A 546 -13.37 18.25 -1.86
C ASN A 546 -14.57 17.29 -1.85
N TRP A 547 -15.58 17.58 -1.05
CA TRP A 547 -16.83 16.84 -0.96
C TRP A 547 -17.93 17.31 -1.91
N ILE A 548 -17.72 18.39 -2.66
CA ILE A 548 -18.70 18.89 -3.61
C ILE A 548 -18.39 18.28 -4.99
N VAL A 549 -19.36 17.67 -5.67
CA VAL A 549 -19.18 17.21 -7.07
C VAL A 549 -19.38 18.38 -8.03
N SER A 550 -18.52 18.43 -9.06
CA SER A 550 -18.71 19.35 -10.17
C SER A 550 -18.34 18.70 -11.50
N THR A 551 -19.23 18.81 -12.47
CA THR A 551 -18.97 18.54 -13.89
C THR A 551 -18.29 19.77 -14.53
N GLY A 552 -17.18 20.23 -13.95
CA GLY A 552 -16.37 21.34 -14.48
C GLY A 552 -16.92 22.76 -14.27
N LYS A 553 -17.88 22.97 -13.36
CA LYS A 553 -18.49 24.29 -13.05
C LYS A 553 -18.41 24.62 -11.57
N TRP A 554 -17.19 24.75 -11.05
CA TRP A 554 -16.95 24.92 -9.61
C TRP A 554 -17.35 26.29 -9.07
N TRP A 555 -17.20 27.34 -9.87
CA TRP A 555 -17.64 28.70 -9.52
C TRP A 555 -19.12 28.72 -9.14
N LYS A 556 -19.96 27.94 -9.85
CA LYS A 556 -21.40 27.83 -9.59
C LYS A 556 -21.72 27.22 -8.22
N ASN A 557 -20.92 26.27 -7.74
CA ASN A 557 -21.12 25.67 -6.42
C ASN A 557 -20.74 26.66 -5.31
N LEU A 558 -19.69 27.45 -5.53
CA LEU A 558 -19.25 28.48 -4.58
C LEU A 558 -20.24 29.65 -4.53
N GLU A 559 -20.78 30.05 -5.68
CA GLU A 559 -21.87 31.04 -5.79
C GLU A 559 -23.12 30.60 -5.02
N ILE A 560 -23.59 29.36 -5.23
CA ILE A 560 -24.76 28.84 -4.50
C ILE A 560 -24.49 28.72 -2.99
N LEU A 561 -23.27 28.33 -2.60
CA LEU A 561 -22.90 28.31 -1.19
C LEU A 561 -22.86 29.73 -0.60
N ALA A 562 -22.33 30.72 -1.33
CA ALA A 562 -22.30 32.11 -0.91
C ALA A 562 -23.72 32.68 -0.73
N GLU A 563 -24.61 32.47 -1.70
CA GLU A 563 -26.04 32.82 -1.60
C GLU A 563 -26.66 32.14 -0.37
N LYS A 564 -26.38 30.85 -0.16
CA LYS A 564 -26.89 30.12 1.00
C LYS A 564 -26.40 30.72 2.31
N LEU A 565 -25.11 31.02 2.43
CA LEU A 565 -24.52 31.61 3.63
C LEU A 565 -25.17 32.96 3.95
N GLU A 566 -25.42 33.78 2.92
CA GLU A 566 -26.11 35.06 3.06
C GLU A 566 -27.56 34.87 3.56
N THR A 567 -28.32 33.92 2.98
CA THR A 567 -29.67 33.61 3.49
C THR A 567 -29.67 33.10 4.93
N CYS A 568 -28.61 32.41 5.34
CA CYS A 568 -28.42 31.91 6.71
C CYS A 568 -27.78 32.96 7.65
N LYS A 569 -27.51 34.18 7.18
CA LYS A 569 -26.86 35.28 7.91
C LYS A 569 -25.48 34.89 8.46
N ILE A 570 -24.70 34.14 7.67
CA ILE A 570 -23.32 33.75 7.97
C ILE A 570 -22.41 34.64 7.11
N ASN A 571 -21.94 35.74 7.72
CA ASN A 571 -21.10 36.75 7.08
C ASN A 571 -19.69 36.76 7.64
#